data_AF-A0A087SYE7-F1
#
_entry.id   AF-A0A087SYE7-F1
#
_cell.length_a   1.000
_cell.length_b   1.000
_cell.length_c   1.000
_cell.angle_alpha   90.00
_cell.angle_beta   90.00
_cell.angle_gamma   90.00
#
_symmetry.space_group_name_H-M   'P 1'
#
loop_
_entity.id
_entity.type
_entity.pdbx_description
1 polymer ?
#
loop_
_entity_poly.entity_id
_entity_poly.type
_entity_poly.pdbx_seq_one_letter_code
_entity_poly.pdbx_strand_id
1 'polypeptide(L)'
;MEKFISESTKLMSSAGFNLRGWVSNSSHKTVENVLGLRWYCSTDELGCNVPLINCLKNPLTKRSLISSIQKIFGPISFSAPVTLIPKLLLQKIWSLKLGRDEILPTGI
;
A
#
# COMPACT_ATOMS: atom_id res chain seq x y z
N MET A 1 7.50 31.12 -3.08
CA MET A 1 7.50 29.66 -2.83
C MET A 1 8.90 29.15 -2.53
N GLU A 2 9.92 29.52 -3.32
CA GLU A 2 11.33 29.10 -3.12
C GLU A 2 11.92 29.43 -1.74
N LYS A 3 11.65 30.62 -1.21
CA LYS A 3 12.09 30.99 0.15
C LYS A 3 11.54 30.04 1.23
N PHE A 4 10.25 29.71 1.15
CA PHE A 4 9.61 28.77 2.08
C PHE A 4 10.18 27.35 1.98
N ILE A 5 10.41 26.89 0.75
CA ILE A 5 11.05 25.59 0.47
C ILE A 5 12.44 25.52 1.10
N SER A 6 13.25 26.57 0.91
CA SER A 6 14.61 26.66 1.45
C SER A 6 14.64 26.67 2.98
N GLU A 7 13.84 27.54 3.61
CA GLU A 7 13.78 27.67 5.07
C GLU A 7 13.28 26.37 5.72
N SER A 8 12.21 25.78 5.18
CA SER A 8 11.64 24.54 5.70
C SER A 8 12.58 23.34 5.53
N THR A 9 13.28 23.24 4.40
CA THR A 9 14.30 22.18 4.17
C THR A 9 15.43 22.30 5.18
N LYS A 10 15.90 23.52 5.44
CA LYS A 10 16.98 23.76 6.41
C LYS A 10 16.56 23.39 7.83
N LEU A 11 15.35 23.80 8.24
CA LEU A 11 14.81 23.50 9.57
C LEU A 11 14.62 21.99 9.78
N MET A 12 13.97 21.32 8.83
CA MET A 12 13.72 19.87 8.93
C MET A 12 15.02 19.05 8.87
N SER A 13 15.99 19.49 8.06
CA SER A 13 17.32 18.88 8.01
C SER A 13 18.03 18.95 9.37
N SER A 14 17.92 20.09 10.07
CA SER A 14 18.49 20.23 11.42
C SER A 14 17.86 19.28 12.45
N ALA A 15 16.61 18.88 12.24
CA ALA A 15 15.90 17.88 13.04
C ALA A 15 16.11 16.43 12.55
N GLY A 16 16.99 16.20 11.57
CA GLY A 16 17.29 14.87 11.01
C GLY A 16 16.30 14.39 9.95
N PHE A 17 15.35 15.21 9.53
CA PHE A 17 14.38 14.87 8.49
C PHE A 17 14.87 15.36 7.11
N ASN A 18 15.11 14.43 6.20
CA ASN A 18 15.49 14.73 4.82
C ASN A 18 14.23 14.88 3.93
N LEU A 19 13.86 16.12 3.61
CA LEU A 19 12.75 16.42 2.70
C LEU A 19 13.18 16.18 1.25
N ARG A 20 12.61 15.14 0.62
CA ARG A 20 12.98 14.70 -0.76
C ARG A 20 12.01 15.15 -1.85
N GLY A 21 10.94 15.84 -1.51
CA GLY A 21 9.91 16.23 -2.48
C GLY A 21 9.12 17.44 -2.04
N TRP A 22 8.85 18.34 -2.99
CA TRP A 22 8.00 19.51 -2.83
C TRP A 22 6.89 19.42 -3.87
N VAL A 23 5.65 19.44 -3.42
CA VAL A 23 4.47 19.44 -4.30
C VAL A 23 3.63 20.66 -3.93
N SER A 24 3.25 21.45 -4.92
CA SER A 24 2.39 22.63 -4.74
C SER A 24 1.12 22.47 -5.57
N ASN A 25 0.00 23.01 -5.08
CA ASN A 25 -1.26 23.06 -5.82
C ASN A 25 -1.19 23.89 -7.12
N SER A 26 -0.09 24.62 -7.34
CA SER A 26 0.17 25.39 -8.55
C SER A 26 0.75 24.56 -9.72
N SER A 27 1.28 23.37 -9.44
CA SER A 27 1.69 22.42 -10.47
C SER A 27 0.56 21.41 -10.73
N HIS A 28 0.03 21.37 -11.96
CA HIS A 28 -1.10 20.52 -12.36
C HIS A 28 -0.77 19.02 -12.43
N LYS A 29 -0.24 18.43 -11.35
CA LYS A 29 -0.17 16.97 -11.24
C LYS A 29 -1.56 16.45 -10.91
N THR A 30 -2.09 15.62 -11.80
CA THR A 30 -3.44 15.06 -11.70
C THR A 30 -3.52 13.86 -10.77
N VAL A 31 -2.40 13.13 -10.58
CA VAL A 31 -2.34 11.93 -9.72
C VAL A 31 -0.98 11.85 -9.00
N GLU A 32 -1.02 11.61 -7.68
CA GLU A 32 0.15 11.38 -6.82
C GLU A 32 0.06 10.06 -6.06
N ASN A 33 1.19 9.51 -5.59
CA ASN A 33 1.17 8.33 -4.72
C ASN A 33 1.36 8.75 -3.25
N VAL A 34 0.38 8.47 -2.40
CA VAL A 34 0.38 8.80 -0.97
C VAL A 34 0.05 7.56 -0.17
N LEU A 35 0.94 7.13 0.73
CA LEU A 35 0.73 5.96 1.62
C LEU A 35 0.38 4.65 0.87
N GLY A 36 0.87 4.49 -0.37
CA GLY A 36 0.55 3.32 -1.21
C GLY A 36 -0.82 3.41 -1.92
N LEU A 37 -1.53 4.53 -1.79
CA LEU A 37 -2.71 4.89 -2.55
C LEU A 37 -2.35 5.87 -3.68
N ARG A 38 -3.22 5.95 -4.69
CA ARG A 38 -3.22 7.07 -5.62
C ARG A 38 -4.10 8.17 -5.07
N TRP A 39 -3.62 9.40 -5.06
CA TRP A 39 -4.40 10.58 -4.76
C TRP A 39 -4.63 11.35 -6.06
N TYR A 40 -5.89 11.49 -6.44
CA TYR A 40 -6.33 12.27 -7.58
C TYR A 40 -6.50 13.72 -7.13
N CYS A 41 -5.43 14.51 -7.21
CA CYS A 41 -5.39 15.88 -6.68
C CYS A 41 -6.45 16.82 -7.32
N SER A 42 -6.92 16.51 -8.53
CA SER A 42 -7.97 17.29 -9.20
C SER A 42 -9.36 17.11 -8.60
N THR A 43 -9.67 15.91 -8.11
CA THR A 43 -10.99 15.55 -7.56
C THR A 43 -10.97 15.37 -6.04
N ASP A 44 -9.78 15.46 -5.43
CA ASP A 44 -9.52 15.15 -4.03
C ASP A 44 -9.93 13.71 -3.64
N GLU A 45 -9.77 12.77 -4.57
CA GLU A 45 -10.16 11.37 -4.37
C GLU A 45 -8.95 10.48 -4.10
N LEU A 46 -9.09 9.57 -3.14
CA LEU A 46 -8.10 8.52 -2.89
C LEU A 46 -8.51 7.23 -3.60
N GLY A 47 -7.75 6.85 -4.62
CA GLY A 47 -7.90 5.58 -5.33
C GLY A 47 -6.95 4.51 -4.81
N CYS A 48 -7.51 3.35 -4.48
CA CYS A 48 -6.71 2.18 -4.15
C CYS A 48 -6.32 1.44 -5.43
N ASN A 49 -5.02 1.40 -5.75
CA ASN A 49 -4.51 0.53 -6.80
C ASN A 49 -4.32 -0.88 -6.24
N VAL A 50 -5.41 -1.58 -5.93
CA VAL A 50 -5.33 -3.00 -5.58
C VAL A 50 -5.06 -3.74 -6.89
N PRO A 51 -3.88 -4.36 -7.09
CA PRO A 51 -3.73 -5.30 -8.19
C PRO A 51 -4.78 -6.38 -7.98
N LEU A 52 -5.75 -6.44 -8.89
CA LEU A 52 -6.77 -7.48 -8.91
C LEU A 52 -6.10 -8.83 -8.69
N ILE A 53 -6.75 -9.66 -7.88
CA ILE A 53 -6.34 -11.02 -7.47
C ILE A 53 -5.98 -11.92 -8.67
N ASN A 54 -6.30 -11.50 -9.90
CA ASN A 54 -5.86 -12.05 -11.18
C ASN A 54 -4.34 -12.24 -11.33
N CYS A 55 -3.50 -11.67 -10.47
CA CYS A 55 -2.05 -11.90 -10.46
C CYS A 55 -1.58 -13.01 -9.51
N LEU A 56 -2.47 -13.80 -8.88
CA LEU A 56 -2.07 -14.98 -8.12
C LEU A 56 -1.40 -15.98 -9.09
N LYS A 57 -0.06 -15.99 -9.09
CA LYS A 57 0.74 -16.92 -9.89
C LYS A 57 0.47 -18.35 -9.41
N ASN A 58 0.17 -19.24 -10.35
CA ASN A 58 0.13 -20.68 -10.12
C ASN A 58 1.57 -21.24 -10.26
N PRO A 59 2.04 -22.11 -9.34
CA PRO A 59 1.35 -22.60 -8.15
C PRO A 59 1.28 -21.54 -7.03
N LEU A 60 0.14 -21.52 -6.34
CA LEU A 60 -0.14 -20.59 -5.26
C LEU A 60 0.65 -20.99 -4.01
N THR A 61 1.65 -20.20 -3.64
CA THR A 61 2.46 -20.44 -2.43
C THR A 61 1.93 -19.61 -1.27
N LYS A 62 2.19 -20.07 -0.04
CA LYS A 62 1.89 -19.30 1.18
C LYS A 62 2.45 -17.88 1.10
N ARG A 63 3.67 -17.70 0.59
CA ARG A 63 4.31 -16.39 0.39
C ARG A 63 3.57 -15.51 -0.61
N SER A 64 3.16 -16.03 -1.77
CA SER A 64 2.48 -15.22 -2.80
C SER A 64 1.09 -14.78 -2.34
N LEU A 65 0.39 -15.63 -1.59
CA LEU A 65 -0.92 -15.32 -1.03
C LEU A 65 -0.84 -14.29 0.09
N ILE A 66 0.05 -14.48 1.06
CA ILE A 66 0.27 -13.50 2.13
C ILE A 66 0.72 -12.16 1.54
N SER A 67 1.62 -12.16 0.56
CA SER A 67 2.04 -10.92 -0.11
C SER A 67 0.88 -10.21 -0.79
N SER A 68 -0.03 -10.95 -1.44
CA SER A 68 -1.22 -10.38 -2.08
C SER A 68 -2.20 -9.81 -1.05
N ILE A 69 -2.43 -10.53 0.03
CA ILE A 69 -3.27 -10.08 1.16
C ILE A 69 -2.69 -8.82 1.82
N GLN A 70 -1.38 -8.74 2.02
CA GLN A 70 -0.70 -7.58 2.60
C GLN A 70 -0.83 -6.33 1.73
N LYS A 71 -0.95 -6.47 0.40
CA LYS A 71 -1.26 -5.34 -0.49
C LYS A 71 -2.66 -4.75 -0.26
N ILE A 72 -3.61 -5.58 0.16
CA ILE A 72 -4.98 -5.14 0.53
C ILE A 72 -4.95 -4.42 1.89
N PHE A 73 -4.07 -4.84 2.80
CA PHE A 73 -3.90 -4.21 4.11
C PHE A 73 -3.03 -2.94 4.10
N GLY A 74 -2.34 -2.64 2.99
CA GLY A 74 -1.39 -1.54 2.85
C GLY A 74 -1.97 -0.14 3.11
N PRO A 75 -3.09 0.27 2.48
CA PRO A 75 -3.68 1.57 2.73
C PRO A 75 -4.53 1.50 3.99
N ILE A 76 -3.83 1.56 5.10
CA ILE A 76 -4.30 1.57 6.49
C ILE A 76 -5.74 2.13 6.62
N SER A 77 -6.64 1.21 6.99
CA SER A 77 -7.85 1.45 7.80
C SER A 77 -9.06 2.17 7.21
N PHE A 78 -9.18 2.40 5.90
CA PHE A 78 -10.45 2.90 5.33
C PHE A 78 -11.42 1.78 4.89
N SER A 79 -10.90 0.58 4.63
CA SER A 79 -11.65 -0.53 4.02
C SER A 79 -12.02 -1.65 5.01
N ALA A 80 -12.35 -1.30 6.26
CA ALA A 80 -12.64 -2.27 7.33
C ALA A 80 -13.55 -3.45 6.92
N PRO A 81 -14.63 -3.29 6.11
CA PRO A 81 -15.44 -4.41 5.65
C PRO A 81 -14.70 -5.34 4.66
N VAL A 82 -13.87 -4.76 3.78
CA VAL A 82 -13.13 -5.49 2.74
C VAL A 82 -11.99 -6.32 3.34
N THR A 83 -11.56 -5.97 4.55
CA THR A 83 -10.49 -6.71 5.26
C THR A 83 -10.94 -8.01 5.91
N LEU A 84 -12.25 -8.29 6.05
CA LEU A 84 -12.72 -9.49 6.75
C LEU A 84 -12.34 -10.78 6.02
N ILE A 85 -12.59 -10.86 4.72
CA ILE A 85 -12.30 -12.04 3.90
C ILE A 85 -10.78 -12.34 3.88
N PRO A 86 -9.89 -11.36 3.60
CA PRO A 86 -8.45 -11.57 3.68
C PRO A 86 -7.96 -11.98 5.08
N LYS A 87 -8.55 -11.45 6.17
CA LYS A 87 -8.21 -11.85 7.55
C LYS A 87 -8.57 -13.31 7.83
N LEU A 88 -9.77 -13.74 7.43
CA LEU A 88 -10.20 -15.14 7.57
C LEU A 88 -9.31 -16.08 6.77
N LEU A 89 -8.94 -15.69 5.55
CA LEU A 89 -8.02 -16.46 4.71
C LEU A 89 -6.63 -16.56 5.36
N LEU A 90 -6.11 -15.45 5.89
CA LEU A 90 -4.82 -15.41 6.59
C LEU A 90 -4.83 -16.32 7.83
N GLN A 91 -5.93 -16.30 8.60
CA GLN A 91 -6.10 -17.17 9.76
C GLN A 91 -6.11 -18.65 9.37
N LYS A 92 -6.82 -19.03 8.29
CA LYS A 92 -6.79 -20.41 7.75
C LYS A 92 -5.38 -20.81 7.34
N ILE A 93 -4.67 -19.97 6.59
CA ILE A 93 -3.29 -20.26 6.13
C ILE A 93 -2.31 -20.43 7.30
N TRP A 94 -2.47 -19.64 8.36
CA TRP A 94 -1.64 -19.78 9.55
C TRP A 94 -1.94 -21.07 10.32
N SER A 95 -3.20 -21.50 10.36
CA SER A 95 -3.59 -22.77 10.99
C SER A 95 -2.98 -24.01 10.34
N LEU A 96 -2.69 -23.94 9.02
CA LEU A 96 -2.13 -25.05 8.25
C LEU A 96 -0.65 -25.35 8.56
N LYS A 97 0.04 -24.56 9.40
CA LYS A 97 1.46 -24.73 9.78
C LYS A 97 2.44 -24.94 8.62
N LEU A 98 2.07 -24.50 7.41
CA LEU A 98 2.89 -24.63 6.20
C LEU A 98 4.19 -23.80 6.27
N GLY A 99 5.23 -24.30 5.63
CA GLY A 99 6.47 -23.58 5.33
C GLY A 99 6.24 -22.33 4.45
N ARG A 100 7.19 -21.39 4.46
CA ARG A 100 7.03 -20.05 3.84
C ARG A 100 6.74 -20.11 2.33
N ASP A 101 7.40 -21.03 1.62
CA ASP A 101 7.29 -21.18 0.16
C ASP A 101 6.53 -22.46 -0.25
N GLU A 102 5.80 -23.08 0.69
CA GLU A 102 4.99 -24.26 0.39
C GLU A 102 3.73 -23.92 -0.42
N ILE A 103 3.35 -24.86 -1.29
CA ILE A 103 2.18 -24.78 -2.14
C ILE A 103 0.94 -25.00 -1.27
N LEU A 104 -0.08 -24.17 -1.48
CA LEU A 104 -1.34 -24.30 -0.74
C LEU A 104 -2.11 -25.54 -1.24
N PRO A 105 -2.67 -26.36 -0.32
CA PRO A 105 -3.51 -27.47 -0.73
C PRO A 105 -4.75 -26.94 -1.46
N THR A 106 -5.17 -27.66 -2.50
CA THR A 106 -6.33 -27.33 -3.32
C THR A 106 -7.61 -27.34 -2.47
N GLY A 107 -8.28 -26.18 -2.36
CA GLY A 107 -9.59 -26.06 -1.68
C GLY A 107 -9.68 -25.11 -0.48
N ILE A 108 -8.73 -24.19 -0.29
CA ILE A 108 -8.77 -23.15 0.77
C ILE A 108 -9.55 -21.91 0.33
#